data_AF-A0A1G0N4K2-F1
#
_entry.id   AF-A0A1G0N4K2-F1
#
_cell.length_a   1.000
_cell.length_b   1.000
_cell.length_c   1.000
_cell.angle_alpha   90.00
_cell.angle_beta   90.00
_cell.angle_gamma   90.00
#
_symmetry.space_group_name_H-M   'P 1'
#
loop_
_entity.id
_entity.type
_entity.pdbx_description
1 polymer ?
#
loop_
_entity_poly.entity_id
_entity_poly.type
_entity_poly.pdbx_seq_one_letter_code
_entity_poly.pdbx_strand_id
1 'polypeptide(L)'
;MKNIVLPIALILSIAAYSPVLAGAGPEVIKLKTGVEPLPFAHWKHQLTNGSECFHCHKGAEGGKIEGWGKEAAHGLCIPCHDLNEKGPVECKQCHKK
;
A
#
# COMPACT_ATOMS: atom_id res chain seq x y z
N MET A 1 4.42 56.99 -34.34
CA MET A 1 4.17 56.28 -33.06
C MET A 1 3.78 54.85 -33.43
N LYS A 2 4.74 53.92 -33.38
CA LYS A 2 4.56 52.51 -33.80
C LYS A 2 4.33 51.68 -32.54
N ASN A 3 3.11 51.17 -32.40
CA ASN A 3 2.69 50.40 -31.26
C ASN A 3 3.17 48.95 -31.48
N ILE A 4 4.18 48.53 -30.73
CA ILE A 4 4.65 47.14 -30.70
C ILE A 4 3.69 46.38 -29.78
N VAL A 5 2.83 45.55 -30.36
CA VAL A 5 1.98 44.62 -29.61
C VAL A 5 2.60 43.23 -29.78
N LEU A 6 3.31 42.78 -28.75
CA LEU A 6 3.82 41.41 -28.65
C LEU A 6 2.62 40.49 -28.33
N PRO A 7 2.31 39.43 -29.11
CA PRO A 7 1.34 38.45 -28.66
C PRO A 7 2.05 37.49 -27.70
N ILE A 8 1.66 37.56 -26.43
CA ILE A 8 2.05 36.59 -25.39
C ILE A 8 1.48 35.23 -25.79
N ALA A 9 2.39 34.28 -26.04
CA ALA A 9 2.07 32.89 -26.26
C ALA A 9 1.44 32.28 -25.00
N LEU A 10 0.15 31.92 -25.08
CA LEU A 10 -0.52 31.12 -24.05
C LEU A 10 -0.44 29.64 -24.46
N ILE A 11 0.66 28.99 -24.12
CA ILE A 11 0.77 27.53 -24.21
C ILE A 11 0.00 26.96 -23.01
N LEU A 12 -1.25 26.54 -23.26
CA LEU A 12 -2.06 25.83 -22.28
C LEU A 12 -1.59 24.37 -22.21
N SER A 13 -0.56 24.13 -21.40
CA SER A 13 -0.11 22.77 -21.08
C SER A 13 -1.17 22.07 -20.24
N ILE A 14 -1.93 21.17 -20.84
CA ILE A 14 -2.85 20.28 -20.11
C ILE A 14 -1.97 19.30 -19.33
N ALA A 15 -1.74 19.60 -18.05
CA ALA A 15 -1.16 18.65 -17.13
C ALA A 15 -2.17 17.51 -16.95
N ALA A 16 -1.80 16.31 -17.43
CA ALA A 16 -2.55 15.10 -17.17
C ALA A 16 -2.54 14.83 -15.66
N TYR A 17 -3.62 15.24 -14.99
CA TYR A 17 -3.92 14.79 -13.63
C TYR A 17 -4.31 13.32 -13.72
N SER A 18 -3.35 12.42 -13.48
CA SER A 18 -3.68 11.07 -13.04
C SER A 18 -4.10 11.19 -11.58
N PRO A 19 -5.37 10.90 -11.21
CA PRO A 19 -5.72 10.78 -9.82
C PRO A 19 -5.06 9.49 -9.33
N VAL A 20 -3.81 9.60 -8.86
CA VAL A 20 -3.34 8.68 -7.83
C VAL A 20 -4.34 8.88 -6.70
N LEU A 21 -5.23 7.91 -6.52
CA LEU A 21 -6.10 7.82 -5.35
C LEU A 21 -5.18 7.89 -4.14
N ALA A 22 -5.11 9.06 -3.52
CA ALA A 22 -4.31 9.28 -2.33
C ALA A 22 -4.77 8.26 -1.27
N GLY A 23 -3.92 7.29 -0.94
CA GLY A 23 -4.21 6.23 0.05
C GLY A 23 -4.21 4.80 -0.47
N ALA A 24 -4.16 4.55 -1.79
CA ALA A 24 -4.02 3.18 -2.30
C ALA A 24 -2.54 2.74 -2.23
N GLY A 25 -2.24 1.74 -1.39
CA GLY A 25 -0.91 1.13 -1.37
C GLY A 25 -0.73 0.17 -2.54
N PRO A 26 0.45 -0.46 -2.67
CA PRO A 26 0.70 -1.44 -3.73
C PRO A 26 -0.34 -2.56 -3.72
N GLU A 27 -0.68 -3.10 -4.89
CA GLU A 27 -1.66 -4.20 -4.96
C GLU A 27 -1.11 -5.47 -4.28
N VAL A 28 0.15 -5.80 -4.58
CA VAL A 28 0.88 -6.92 -4.00
C VAL A 28 2.26 -6.47 -3.54
N ILE A 29 2.65 -6.89 -2.35
CA ILE A 29 3.99 -6.68 -1.79
C ILE A 29 4.67 -8.05 -1.65
N LYS A 30 5.92 -8.17 -2.11
CA LYS A 30 6.73 -9.37 -1.86
C LYS A 30 7.44 -9.21 -0.52
N LEU A 31 6.86 -9.78 0.53
CA LEU A 31 7.46 -9.76 1.86
C LEU A 31 8.69 -10.67 1.85
N LYS A 32 9.84 -10.13 2.21
CA LYS A 32 11.06 -10.94 2.36
C LYS A 32 10.87 -11.91 3.52
N THR A 33 10.85 -13.20 3.22
CA THR A 33 10.87 -14.27 4.22
C THR A 33 12.07 -15.17 3.95
N GLY A 34 12.52 -15.93 4.95
CA GLY A 34 13.79 -16.68 4.86
C GLY A 34 13.81 -17.76 3.77
N VAL A 35 12.68 -18.39 3.46
CA VAL A 35 12.61 -19.50 2.49
C VAL A 35 12.38 -18.96 1.08
N GLU A 36 11.29 -18.22 0.88
CA GLU A 36 10.92 -17.57 -0.38
C GLU A 36 10.14 -16.28 -0.09
N PRO A 37 10.11 -15.28 -0.98
CA PRO A 37 9.28 -14.11 -0.79
C PRO A 37 7.79 -14.48 -0.70
N LEU A 38 7.10 -14.01 0.33
CA LEU A 38 5.66 -14.23 0.51
C LEU A 38 4.90 -13.13 -0.25
N PRO A 39 4.06 -13.46 -1.25
CA PRO A 39 3.22 -12.49 -1.91
C PRO A 39 2.06 -12.08 -0.99
N PHE A 40 2.05 -10.82 -0.57
CA PHE A 40 1.03 -10.23 0.28
C PHE A 40 0.12 -9.32 -0.55
N ALA A 41 -1.15 -9.69 -0.69
CA ALA A 41 -2.16 -8.88 -1.37
C ALA A 41 -2.58 -7.69 -0.50
N HIS A 42 -1.75 -6.64 -0.47
CA HIS A 42 -1.94 -5.46 0.40
C HIS A 42 -3.26 -4.74 0.11
N TRP A 43 -3.60 -4.52 -1.17
CA TRP A 43 -4.88 -3.92 -1.57
C TRP A 43 -6.09 -4.65 -0.99
N LYS A 44 -6.07 -5.99 -1.00
CA LYS A 44 -7.17 -6.80 -0.46
C LYS A 44 -7.37 -6.52 1.04
N HIS A 45 -6.29 -6.34 1.78
CA HIS A 45 -6.35 -6.04 3.22
C HIS A 45 -6.83 -4.61 3.47
N GLN A 46 -6.41 -3.64 2.63
CA GLN A 46 -6.99 -2.29 2.68
C GLN A 46 -8.51 -2.34 2.49
N LEU A 47 -9.01 -3.03 1.47
CA LEU A 47 -10.46 -3.17 1.26
C LEU A 47 -11.16 -3.88 2.43
N THR A 48 -10.57 -4.95 2.95
CA THR A 48 -11.15 -5.74 4.05
C THR A 48 -11.26 -4.90 5.32
N ASN A 49 -10.30 -4.01 5.55
CA ASN A 49 -10.26 -3.13 6.72
C ASN A 49 -10.91 -1.77 6.46
N GLY A 50 -11.78 -1.63 5.46
CA GLY A 50 -12.47 -0.35 5.20
C GLY A 50 -11.53 0.81 4.83
N SER A 51 -10.35 0.50 4.30
CA SER A 51 -9.23 1.43 4.04
C SER A 51 -8.63 2.09 5.29
N GLU A 52 -8.85 1.51 6.46
CA GLU A 52 -8.21 1.95 7.70
C GLU A 52 -6.77 1.43 7.79
N CYS A 53 -5.80 2.31 7.56
CA CYS A 53 -4.37 1.95 7.54
C CYS A 53 -3.82 1.57 8.93
N PHE A 54 -4.44 2.06 10.01
CA PHE A 54 -3.92 1.94 11.37
C PHE A 54 -3.98 0.51 11.95
N HIS A 55 -4.72 -0.41 11.30
CA HIS A 55 -4.72 -1.83 11.69
C HIS A 55 -3.34 -2.48 11.46
N CYS A 56 -2.48 -1.88 10.64
CA CYS A 56 -1.13 -2.39 10.36
C CYS A 56 -0.04 -1.32 10.48
N HIS A 57 -0.35 -0.07 10.13
CA HIS A 57 0.59 1.04 10.15
C HIS A 57 0.39 1.91 11.40
N LYS A 58 1.40 2.72 11.73
CA LYS A 58 1.30 3.67 12.85
C LYS A 58 0.34 4.83 12.56
N GLY A 59 0.08 5.13 11.30
CA GLY A 59 -0.70 6.30 10.87
C GLY A 59 -1.52 6.05 9.60
N ALA A 60 -2.41 6.99 9.30
CA ALA A 60 -3.32 6.94 8.15
C ALA A 60 -2.59 7.06 6.80
N GLU A 61 -1.41 7.67 6.80
CA GLU A 61 -0.51 7.82 5.67
C GLU A 61 0.16 6.50 5.25
N GLY A 62 0.08 5.46 6.07
CA GLY A 62 0.72 4.17 5.82
C GLY A 62 2.25 4.23 6.00
N GLY A 63 2.99 3.65 5.07
CA GLY A 63 4.45 3.69 5.06
C GLY A 63 5.14 2.43 5.58
N LYS A 64 6.45 2.50 5.78
CA LYS A 64 7.22 1.34 6.26
C LYS A 64 6.89 1.06 7.73
N ILE A 65 6.67 -0.21 8.06
CA ILE A 65 6.55 -0.66 9.44
C ILE A 65 7.98 -0.79 10.00
N GLU A 66 8.29 -0.01 11.03
CA GLU A 66 9.57 -0.08 11.73
C GLU A 66 9.77 -1.45 12.38
N GLY A 67 10.99 -2.00 12.32
CA GLY A 67 11.28 -3.31 12.88
C GLY A 67 10.60 -4.47 12.13
N TRP A 68 10.22 -4.29 10.86
CA TRP A 68 9.63 -5.35 10.06
C TRP A 68 10.49 -6.62 10.07
N GLY A 69 9.90 -7.74 10.49
CA GLY A 69 10.56 -9.02 10.71
C GLY A 69 9.53 -10.10 11.06
N LYS A 70 10.00 -11.29 11.46
CA LYS A 70 9.15 -12.43 11.79
C LYS A 70 8.16 -12.09 12.91
N GLU A 71 8.65 -11.50 13.99
CA GLU A 71 7.87 -11.19 15.18
C GLU A 71 6.79 -10.14 14.87
N ALA A 72 7.15 -9.09 14.13
CA ALA A 72 6.19 -8.07 13.70
C ALA A 72 5.13 -8.67 12.75
N ALA A 73 5.53 -9.46 11.76
CA ALA A 73 4.59 -10.06 10.81
C ALA A 73 3.66 -11.06 11.49
N HIS A 74 4.19 -11.96 12.33
CA HIS A 74 3.38 -12.94 13.05
C HIS A 74 2.45 -12.26 14.07
N GLY A 75 2.90 -11.19 14.73
CA GLY A 75 2.08 -10.42 15.68
C GLY A 75 0.97 -9.60 15.04
N LEU A 76 1.12 -9.18 13.77
CA LEU A 76 0.10 -8.44 13.05
C LEU A 76 -0.89 -9.36 12.32
N CYS A 77 -0.36 -10.37 11.60
CA CYS A 77 -1.17 -11.18 10.69
C CYS A 77 -1.96 -12.27 11.40
N ILE A 78 -1.30 -13.07 12.24
CA ILE A 78 -1.90 -14.30 12.80
C ILE A 78 -3.07 -13.97 13.74
N PRO A 79 -2.95 -13.05 14.72
CA PRO A 79 -4.07 -12.74 15.61
C PRO A 79 -5.29 -12.21 14.89
N CYS A 80 -5.10 -11.39 13.84
CA CYS A 80 -6.21 -10.87 13.06
C CYS A 80 -6.94 -11.98 12.30
N HIS A 81 -6.20 -12.89 11.65
CA HIS A 81 -6.80 -14.03 10.95
C HIS A 81 -7.48 -15.02 11.89
N ASP A 82 -6.88 -15.29 13.04
CA ASP A 82 -7.40 -16.19 14.06
C ASP A 82 -8.69 -15.64 14.68
N LEU A 83 -8.66 -14.38 15.15
CA LEU A 83 -9.82 -13.70 15.75
C LEU A 83 -11.03 -13.62 14.82
N ASN A 84 -10.78 -13.43 13.52
CA ASN A 84 -11.84 -13.32 12.52
C ASN A 84 -12.19 -14.66 11.85
N GLU A 85 -11.51 -15.75 12.24
CA GLU A 85 -11.61 -17.08 11.61
C GLU A 85 -11.47 -17.00 10.07
N LYS A 86 -10.65 -16.06 9.58
CA LYS A 86 -10.52 -15.71 8.17
C LYS A 86 -9.07 -15.45 7.83
N GLY A 87 -8.51 -16.34 7.02
CA GLY A 87 -7.14 -16.24 6.54
C GLY A 87 -6.24 -17.33 7.13
N PRO A 88 -4.97 -17.36 6.72
CA PRO A 88 -4.01 -18.36 7.16
C PRO A 88 -3.50 -18.08 8.58
N VAL A 89 -3.45 -19.12 9.42
CA VAL A 89 -2.85 -19.09 10.78
C VAL A 89 -1.69 -20.08 10.93
N GLU A 90 -1.61 -21.09 10.05
CA GLU A 90 -0.57 -22.11 10.06
C GLU A 90 0.60 -21.76 9.13
N CYS A 91 1.81 -22.20 9.51
CA CYS A 91 3.06 -21.92 8.79
C CYS A 91 2.94 -22.18 7.27
N LYS A 92 2.39 -23.33 6.88
CA LYS A 92 2.30 -23.77 5.47
C LYS A 92 1.18 -23.07 4.69
N GLN A 93 0.24 -22.42 5.37
CA GLN A 93 -0.83 -21.68 4.69
C GLN A 93 -0.30 -20.33 4.19
N CYS A 94 0.64 -19.72 4.92
CA CYS A 94 1.37 -18.50 4.54
C CYS A 94 2.61 -18.81 3.68
N HIS A 95 3.51 -19.65 4.19
CA HIS A 95 4.81 -19.96 3.58
C HIS A 95 4.71 -21.19 2.67
N LYS A 96 3.90 -21.07 1.62
CA LYS A 96 3.83 -22.09 0.57
C LYS A 96 5.17 -22.11 -0.18
N LYS A 97 5.73 -23.30 -0.36
CA LYS A 97 6.89 -23.55 -1.23
C LYS A 97 6.44 -23.63 -2.67
#